data_AF-A0A1E7FBE9-F1
#
_entry.id   AF-A0A1E7FBE9-F1
#
_cell.length_a   1.000
_cell.length_b   1.000
_cell.length_c   1.000
_cell.angle_alpha   90.00
_cell.angle_beta   90.00
_cell.angle_gamma   90.00
#
_symmetry.space_group_name_H-M   'P 1'
#
loop_
_entity.id
_entity.type
_entity.pdbx_description
1 polymer ?
#
loop_
_entity_poly.entity_id
_entity_poly.type
_entity_poly.pdbx_seq_one_letter_code
_entity_poly.pdbx_strand_id
1 'polypeptide(L)'
;METPINEFEKESSTKLVVVDGADVDDYVLIDKTERRAHICCGCDTRNAIIVVNVISICFYLMAIISFSLIANDTLNYDDDQVQNVMDTLDGTKIGLTISIFVVGLVCNLTAIFGAVFYNRIAVTIGALWFLSETIRSLCFYDIYSAMMAAGFFYPHTVFFFELKNGVMSRENYPKEKVCCDCCCSC
;
A
#
# COMPACT_ATOMS: atom_id res chain seq x y z
N MET A 1 14.51 63.09 5.15
CA MET A 1 13.14 62.69 5.54
C MET A 1 13.02 61.24 5.11
N GLU A 2 13.59 60.37 5.94
CA GLU A 2 13.75 58.94 5.68
C GLU A 2 12.73 58.22 6.55
N THR A 3 11.82 57.48 5.92
CA THR A 3 10.90 56.57 6.60
C THR A 3 11.62 55.26 6.90
N PRO A 4 11.59 54.75 8.14
CA PRO A 4 12.23 53.50 8.48
C PRO A 4 11.50 52.32 7.84
N ILE A 5 12.31 51.44 7.28
CA ILE A 5 11.96 50.14 6.73
C ILE A 5 11.59 49.25 7.92
N ASN A 6 10.30 49.03 8.17
CA ASN A 6 9.85 47.95 9.05
C ASN A 6 9.94 46.64 8.24
N GLU A 7 11.15 46.12 8.17
CA GLU A 7 11.44 44.79 7.69
C GLU A 7 10.78 43.80 8.66
N PHE A 8 9.73 43.15 8.17
CA PHE A 8 8.99 42.11 8.88
C PHE A 8 9.96 40.98 9.23
N GLU A 9 10.44 40.98 10.48
CA GLU A 9 11.05 39.84 11.14
C GLU A 9 9.96 38.77 11.31
N LYS A 10 9.72 38.02 10.23
CA LYS A 10 8.84 36.85 10.25
C LYS A 10 9.62 35.78 10.98
N GLU A 11 9.50 35.80 12.31
CA GLU A 11 10.12 34.86 13.23
C GLU A 11 9.71 33.42 12.80
N SER A 12 10.58 32.79 12.02
CA SER A 12 10.40 31.40 11.58
C SER A 12 10.47 30.54 12.83
N SER A 13 9.30 30.13 13.33
CA SER A 13 9.15 29.24 14.48
C SER A 13 9.58 27.82 14.10
N THR A 14 10.87 27.66 13.84
CA THR A 14 11.53 26.38 13.60
C THR A 14 11.58 25.64 14.93
N LYS A 15 10.69 24.66 15.11
CA LYS A 15 10.66 23.86 16.33
C LYS A 15 11.62 22.69 16.13
N LEU A 16 12.72 22.67 16.87
CA LEU A 16 13.60 21.50 16.94
C LEU A 16 12.80 20.35 17.59
N VAL A 17 12.57 19.28 16.84
CA VAL A 17 11.98 18.05 17.36
C VAL A 17 13.11 17.05 17.47
N VAL A 18 13.44 16.66 18.70
CA VAL A 18 14.37 15.57 18.97
C VAL A 18 13.64 14.27 18.67
N VAL A 19 14.16 13.47 17.73
CA VAL A 19 13.60 12.17 17.39
C VAL A 19 14.21 11.14 18.35
N ASP A 20 13.41 10.67 19.31
CA ASP A 20 13.85 9.63 20.23
C ASP A 20 14.13 8.32 19.46
N GLY A 21 15.40 7.91 19.40
CA GLY A 21 15.82 6.61 18.86
C GLY A 21 16.76 6.63 17.66
N ALA A 22 17.27 7.78 17.23
CA ALA A 22 18.38 7.87 16.29
C ALA A 22 19.69 8.15 17.04
N ASP A 23 20.77 7.47 16.64
CA ASP A 23 22.13 7.80 17.08
C ASP A 23 22.38 9.31 16.94
N VAL A 24 23.08 9.83 17.94
CA VAL A 24 23.37 11.23 18.23
C VAL A 24 23.92 11.94 16.98
N ASP A 25 23.11 12.78 16.31
CA ASP A 25 23.47 14.02 15.58
C ASP A 25 22.52 14.41 14.43
N ASP A 26 21.43 13.68 14.16
CA ASP A 26 20.52 14.04 13.06
C ASP A 26 19.35 14.93 13.54
N TYR A 27 19.58 16.25 13.59
CA TYR A 27 18.52 17.25 13.82
C TYR A 27 17.92 17.69 12.49
N VAL A 28 16.71 17.21 12.20
CA VAL A 28 15.94 17.70 11.06
C VAL A 28 15.25 19.01 11.47
N LEU A 29 15.72 20.15 10.95
CA LEU A 29 14.99 21.43 11.08
C LEU A 29 13.63 21.26 10.41
N ILE A 30 12.56 21.23 11.21
CA ILE A 30 11.19 21.16 10.73
C ILE A 30 10.67 22.57 10.53
N ASP A 31 10.85 23.08 9.31
CA ASP A 31 10.02 24.20 8.87
C ASP A 31 8.56 23.72 8.85
N LYS A 32 7.73 24.32 9.71
CA LYS A 32 6.29 24.02 9.82
C LYS A 32 5.52 24.48 8.59
N THR A 33 6.12 25.31 7.75
CA THR A 33 5.49 25.88 6.57
C THR A 33 5.86 25.16 5.28
N GLU A 34 6.97 24.41 5.26
CA GLU A 34 7.34 23.60 4.10
C GLU A 34 6.68 22.23 4.13
N ARG A 35 6.01 21.93 3.01
CA ARG A 35 5.31 20.68 2.78
C ARG A 35 6.30 19.55 2.55
N ARG A 36 6.13 18.44 3.27
CA ARG A 36 7.07 17.30 3.23
C ARG A 36 6.58 16.09 2.46
N ALA A 37 5.31 16.08 2.04
CA ALA A 37 4.74 15.00 1.26
C ALA A 37 5.26 15.05 -0.20
N HIS A 38 6.50 14.59 -0.39
CA HIS A 38 7.06 14.29 -1.69
C HIS A 38 6.88 12.81 -1.97
N ILE A 39 5.81 12.41 -2.67
CA ILE A 39 5.75 11.09 -3.31
C ILE A 39 5.16 11.16 -4.72
N CYS A 40 5.77 10.32 -5.56
CA CYS A 40 5.61 10.12 -6.99
C CYS A 40 4.16 10.36 -7.47
N CYS A 41 4.00 11.32 -8.37
CA CYS A 41 2.74 11.71 -9.00
C CYS A 41 1.75 12.50 -8.13
N GLY A 42 2.11 13.05 -6.97
CA GLY A 42 1.28 14.03 -6.25
C GLY A 42 -0.04 13.50 -5.68
N CYS A 43 -0.27 12.20 -5.74
CA CYS A 43 -1.43 11.53 -5.16
C CYS A 43 -1.24 11.29 -3.66
N ASP A 44 -2.32 11.50 -2.89
CA ASP A 44 -2.38 11.18 -1.46
C ASP A 44 -2.11 9.67 -1.24
N THR A 45 -1.03 9.36 -0.53
CA THR A 45 -0.55 8.01 -0.22
C THR A 45 -1.59 7.18 0.54
N ARG A 46 -2.39 7.82 1.41
CA ARG A 46 -3.49 7.15 2.11
C ARG A 46 -4.55 6.66 1.14
N ASN A 47 -4.95 7.53 0.20
CA ASN A 47 -5.94 7.17 -0.81
C ASN A 47 -5.38 6.14 -1.79
N ALA A 48 -4.08 6.23 -2.15
CA ALA A 48 -3.42 5.23 -2.96
C ALA A 48 -3.49 3.84 -2.32
N ILE A 49 -3.21 3.71 -1.01
CA ILE A 49 -3.36 2.43 -0.28
C ILE A 49 -4.80 1.92 -0.35
N ILE A 50 -5.79 2.77 -0.11
CA ILE A 50 -7.20 2.37 -0.16
C ILE A 50 -7.54 1.84 -1.56
N VAL A 51 -7.15 2.56 -2.62
CA VAL A 51 -7.41 2.17 -4.01
C VAL A 51 -6.74 0.85 -4.37
N VAL A 52 -5.45 0.67 -4.07
CA VAL A 52 -4.74 -0.58 -4.43
C VAL A 52 -5.29 -1.80 -3.68
N ASN A 53 -5.70 -1.65 -2.42
CA ASN A 53 -6.30 -2.74 -1.66
C ASN A 53 -7.73 -3.06 -2.14
N VAL A 54 -8.53 -2.05 -2.52
CA VAL A 54 -9.85 -2.28 -3.13
C VAL A 54 -9.73 -3.05 -4.44
N ILE A 55 -8.80 -2.64 -5.31
CA ILE A 55 -8.51 -3.35 -6.58
C ILE A 55 -8.08 -4.80 -6.29
N SER A 56 -7.20 -5.00 -5.31
CA SER A 56 -6.73 -6.33 -4.92
C SER A 56 -7.85 -7.21 -4.38
N ILE A 57 -8.77 -6.66 -3.56
CA ILE A 57 -9.97 -7.36 -3.08
C ILE A 57 -10.83 -7.82 -4.26
N CYS A 58 -11.06 -6.96 -5.26
CA CYS A 58 -11.81 -7.35 -6.46
C CYS A 58 -11.15 -8.53 -7.19
N PHE A 59 -9.81 -8.51 -7.36
CA PHE A 59 -9.09 -9.62 -7.97
C PHE A 59 -9.19 -10.91 -7.16
N TYR A 60 -9.08 -10.85 -5.82
CA TYR A 60 -9.23 -12.03 -4.98
C TYR A 60 -10.65 -12.61 -5.03
N LEU A 61 -11.69 -11.77 -5.06
CA LEU A 61 -13.07 -12.25 -5.21
C LEU A 61 -13.28 -12.95 -6.56
N MET A 62 -12.77 -12.37 -7.65
CA MET A 62 -12.83 -13.02 -8.97
C MET A 62 -12.06 -14.35 -8.99
N ALA A 63 -10.88 -14.40 -8.36
CA ALA A 63 -10.09 -15.62 -8.27
C ALA A 63 -10.82 -16.71 -7.47
N ILE A 64 -11.35 -16.37 -6.28
CA ILE A 64 -12.10 -17.33 -5.44
C ILE A 64 -13.30 -17.88 -6.18
N ILE A 65 -14.10 -17.04 -6.85
CA ILE A 65 -15.25 -17.50 -7.65
C ILE A 65 -14.77 -18.46 -8.75
N SER A 66 -13.72 -18.09 -9.48
CA SER A 66 -13.18 -18.90 -10.58
C SER A 66 -12.71 -20.28 -10.10
N PHE A 67 -11.91 -20.33 -9.02
CA PHE A 67 -11.44 -21.60 -8.46
C PHE A 67 -12.56 -22.42 -7.81
N SER A 68 -13.58 -21.77 -7.24
CA SER A 68 -14.74 -22.48 -6.68
C SER A 68 -15.58 -23.15 -7.76
N LEU A 69 -15.73 -22.51 -8.94
CA LEU A 69 -16.41 -23.12 -10.08
C LEU A 69 -15.65 -24.33 -10.62
N ILE A 70 -14.31 -24.22 -10.74
CA ILE A 70 -13.45 -25.34 -11.16
C ILE A 70 -13.49 -26.49 -10.15
N ALA A 71 -13.45 -26.18 -8.85
CA ALA A 71 -13.43 -27.21 -7.80
C ALA A 71 -14.71 -28.06 -7.74
N ASN A 72 -15.84 -27.52 -8.20
CA ASN A 72 -17.13 -28.21 -8.18
C ASN A 72 -17.47 -28.88 -9.52
N ASP A 73 -16.58 -28.79 -10.51
CA ASP A 73 -16.80 -29.39 -11.81
C ASP A 73 -16.53 -30.91 -11.74
N THR A 74 -17.57 -31.70 -11.97
CA THR A 74 -17.51 -33.17 -12.02
C THR A 74 -17.59 -33.71 -13.44
N LEU A 75 -17.38 -32.84 -14.44
CA LEU A 75 -17.40 -33.23 -15.84
C LEU A 75 -16.23 -34.20 -16.13
N ASN A 76 -16.56 -35.33 -16.77
CA ASN A 76 -15.56 -36.17 -17.43
C ASN A 76 -15.22 -35.50 -18.77
N TYR A 77 -13.96 -35.14 -18.95
CA TYR A 77 -13.47 -34.57 -20.18
C TYR A 77 -13.18 -35.70 -21.18
N ASP A 78 -13.65 -35.57 -22.42
CA ASP A 78 -13.38 -36.54 -23.51
C ASP A 78 -11.91 -36.51 -23.97
N ASP A 79 -11.18 -35.44 -23.62
CA ASP A 79 -9.77 -35.28 -23.90
C ASP A 79 -8.92 -35.78 -22.72
N ASP A 80 -8.25 -36.91 -22.91
CA ASP A 80 -7.35 -37.54 -21.95
C ASP A 80 -6.24 -36.58 -21.44
N GLN A 81 -5.80 -35.63 -22.27
CA GLN A 81 -4.79 -34.65 -21.87
C GLN A 81 -5.37 -33.65 -20.87
N VAL A 82 -6.60 -33.20 -21.08
CA VAL A 82 -7.30 -32.29 -20.16
C VAL A 82 -7.60 -33.01 -18.84
N GLN A 83 -8.06 -34.26 -18.92
CA GLN A 83 -8.36 -35.07 -17.73
C GLN A 83 -7.11 -35.25 -16.87
N ASN A 84 -5.95 -35.57 -17.46
CA ASN A 84 -4.70 -35.74 -16.71
C ASN A 84 -4.23 -34.44 -16.02
N VAL A 85 -4.45 -33.28 -16.66
CA VAL A 85 -4.16 -31.98 -16.03
C VAL A 85 -5.10 -31.73 -14.85
N MET A 86 -6.40 -32.02 -14.99
CA MET A 86 -7.38 -31.90 -13.91
C MET A 86 -7.11 -32.85 -12.76
N ASP A 87 -6.72 -34.10 -13.04
CA ASP A 87 -6.35 -35.10 -12.03
C ASP A 87 -5.07 -34.69 -11.27
N THR A 88 -4.14 -34.01 -11.95
CA THR A 88 -2.92 -33.46 -11.32
C THR A 88 -3.23 -32.26 -10.40
N LEU A 89 -4.32 -31.57 -10.70
CA LEU A 89 -4.95 -30.52 -9.87
C LEU A 89 -5.81 -31.18 -8.78
N ASP A 90 -5.14 -31.94 -7.90
CA ASP A 90 -5.74 -32.48 -6.69
C ASP A 90 -6.54 -31.39 -5.96
N GLY A 91 -7.79 -31.69 -5.57
CA GLY A 91 -8.67 -30.78 -4.84
C GLY A 91 -8.01 -30.17 -3.60
N THR A 92 -7.02 -30.86 -3.02
CA THR A 92 -6.19 -30.34 -1.93
C THR A 92 -5.40 -29.09 -2.34
N LYS A 93 -4.80 -29.06 -3.54
CA LYS A 93 -4.06 -27.90 -4.06
C LYS A 93 -4.99 -26.73 -4.36
N ILE A 94 -6.18 -27.02 -4.89
CA ILE A 94 -7.20 -25.99 -5.15
C ILE A 94 -7.69 -25.39 -3.83
N GLY A 95 -8.00 -26.23 -2.83
CA GLY A 95 -8.42 -25.79 -1.50
C GLY A 95 -7.36 -24.95 -0.79
N LEU A 96 -6.08 -25.33 -0.87
CA LEU A 96 -4.97 -24.53 -0.37
C LEU A 96 -4.90 -23.16 -1.06
N THR A 97 -5.06 -23.14 -2.39
CA THR A 97 -5.04 -21.91 -3.20
C THR A 97 -6.17 -20.95 -2.80
N ILE A 98 -7.40 -21.46 -2.65
CA ILE A 98 -8.54 -20.66 -2.16
C ILE A 98 -8.25 -20.09 -0.77
N SER A 99 -7.67 -20.89 0.12
CA SER A 99 -7.32 -20.45 1.48
C SER A 99 -6.32 -19.29 1.48
N ILE A 100 -5.32 -19.32 0.59
CA ILE A 100 -4.36 -18.23 0.41
C ILE A 100 -5.07 -16.93 -0.01
N PHE A 101 -6.03 -16.99 -0.94
CA PHE A 101 -6.79 -15.81 -1.34
C PHE A 101 -7.67 -15.25 -0.22
N VAL A 102 -8.24 -16.12 0.62
CA VAL A 102 -9.02 -15.68 1.80
C VAL A 102 -8.12 -14.95 2.81
N VAL A 103 -6.91 -15.46 3.07
CA VAL A 103 -5.92 -14.75 3.91
C VAL A 103 -5.57 -13.40 3.28
N GLY A 104 -5.36 -13.36 1.97
CA GLY A 104 -5.12 -12.12 1.24
C GLY A 104 -6.23 -11.09 1.39
N LEU A 105 -7.49 -11.51 1.30
CA LEU A 105 -8.64 -10.63 1.57
C LEU A 105 -8.59 -10.01 2.97
N VAL A 106 -8.33 -10.82 4.00
CA VAL A 106 -8.23 -10.33 5.39
C VAL A 106 -7.06 -9.36 5.56
N CYS A 107 -5.91 -9.63 4.96
CA CYS A 107 -4.76 -8.72 4.98
C CYS A 107 -5.08 -7.39 4.31
N ASN A 108 -5.77 -7.40 3.15
CA ASN A 108 -6.15 -6.18 2.43
C ASN A 108 -7.18 -5.34 3.21
N LEU A 109 -8.17 -5.99 3.84
CA LEU A 109 -9.13 -5.30 4.72
C LEU A 109 -8.42 -4.67 5.93
N THR A 110 -7.45 -5.38 6.51
CA THR A 110 -6.64 -4.86 7.62
C THR A 110 -5.78 -3.67 7.18
N ALA A 111 -5.21 -3.71 5.97
CA ALA A 111 -4.44 -2.59 5.42
C ALA A 111 -5.31 -1.35 5.17
N ILE A 112 -6.54 -1.52 4.65
CA ILE A 112 -7.52 -0.43 4.50
C ILE A 112 -7.85 0.16 5.87
N PHE A 113 -8.13 -0.68 6.88
CA PHE A 113 -8.36 -0.23 8.24
C PHE A 113 -7.15 0.55 8.78
N GLY A 114 -5.94 0.07 8.55
CA GLY A 114 -4.70 0.75 8.90
C GLY A 114 -4.56 2.13 8.27
N ALA A 115 -4.92 2.26 6.99
CA ALA A 115 -4.90 3.54 6.28
C ALA A 115 -5.94 4.53 6.83
N VAL A 116 -7.15 4.07 7.14
CA VAL A 116 -8.23 4.92 7.68
C VAL A 116 -7.91 5.42 9.09
N PHE A 117 -7.35 4.55 9.94
CA PHE A 117 -7.07 4.85 11.35
C PHE A 117 -5.62 5.27 11.63
N TYR A 118 -4.78 5.45 10.62
CA TYR A 118 -3.35 5.77 10.75
C TYR A 118 -2.59 4.77 11.64
N ASN A 119 -3.00 3.49 11.62
CA ASN A 119 -2.38 2.44 12.42
C ASN A 119 -1.21 1.81 11.66
N ARG A 120 0.01 2.06 12.16
CA ARG A 120 1.28 1.56 11.58
C ARG A 120 1.30 0.04 11.42
N ILE A 121 0.87 -0.71 12.44
CA ILE A 121 0.95 -2.17 12.45
C ILE A 121 0.05 -2.76 11.36
N ALA A 122 -1.17 -2.25 11.23
CA ALA A 122 -2.14 -2.73 10.27
C ALA A 122 -1.68 -2.49 8.81
N VAL A 123 -1.05 -1.34 8.53
CA VAL A 123 -0.43 -1.05 7.23
C VAL A 123 0.74 -1.99 6.95
N THR A 124 1.60 -2.25 7.94
CA THR A 124 2.73 -3.17 7.79
C THR A 124 2.29 -4.60 7.46
N ILE A 125 1.17 -5.08 8.05
CA ILE A 125 0.60 -6.39 7.69
C ILE A 125 0.24 -6.44 6.20
N GLY A 126 -0.39 -5.40 5.65
CA GLY A 126 -0.67 -5.30 4.22
C GLY A 126 0.61 -5.27 3.37
N ALA A 127 1.62 -4.52 3.79
CA ALA A 127 2.91 -4.47 3.12
C ALA A 127 3.58 -5.85 3.06
N LEU A 128 3.64 -6.56 4.19
CA LEU A 128 4.22 -7.90 4.27
C LEU A 128 3.46 -8.92 3.40
N TRP A 129 2.14 -8.77 3.28
CA TRP A 129 1.35 -9.58 2.37
C TRP A 129 1.78 -9.38 0.91
N PHE A 130 1.83 -8.14 0.40
CA PHE A 130 2.27 -7.87 -0.97
C PHE A 130 3.73 -8.28 -1.23
N LEU A 131 4.59 -8.19 -0.22
CA LEU A 131 5.95 -8.72 -0.29
C LEU A 131 5.94 -10.24 -0.46
N SER A 132 5.12 -10.95 0.32
CA SER A 132 4.99 -12.41 0.20
C SER A 132 4.43 -12.84 -1.16
N GLU A 133 3.47 -12.09 -1.72
CA GLU A 133 2.93 -12.31 -3.07
C GLU A 133 3.97 -12.07 -4.15
N THR A 134 4.84 -11.06 -3.98
CA THR A 134 5.96 -10.80 -4.89
C THR A 134 6.94 -11.97 -4.88
N ILE A 135 7.35 -12.44 -3.69
CA ILE A 135 8.24 -13.60 -3.54
C ILE A 135 7.61 -14.85 -4.16
N ARG A 136 6.34 -15.13 -3.85
CA ARG A 136 5.60 -16.25 -4.42
C ARG A 136 5.59 -16.19 -5.95
N SER A 137 5.25 -15.04 -6.53
CA SER A 137 5.21 -14.86 -7.99
C SER A 137 6.57 -15.09 -8.64
N LEU A 138 7.67 -14.63 -8.01
CA LEU A 138 9.03 -14.90 -8.46
C LEU A 138 9.39 -16.38 -8.39
N CYS A 139 8.99 -17.11 -7.33
CA CYS A 139 9.22 -18.56 -7.21
C CYS A 139 8.51 -19.37 -8.32
N PHE A 140 7.38 -18.88 -8.83
CA PHE A 140 6.65 -19.49 -9.95
C PHE A 140 7.01 -18.91 -11.32
N TYR A 141 8.03 -18.05 -11.40
CA TYR A 141 8.46 -17.36 -12.62
C TYR A 141 7.36 -16.50 -13.30
N ASP A 142 6.36 -16.04 -12.54
CA ASP A 142 5.33 -15.13 -13.02
C ASP A 142 5.79 -13.68 -12.82
N ILE A 143 6.58 -13.19 -13.78
CA ILE A 143 7.19 -11.85 -13.73
C ILE A 143 6.11 -10.75 -13.73
N TYR A 144 5.01 -10.93 -14.46
CA TYR A 144 3.96 -9.93 -14.56
C TYR A 144 3.25 -9.72 -13.22
N SER A 145 2.85 -10.81 -12.57
CA SER A 145 2.26 -10.74 -11.23
C SER A 145 3.24 -10.21 -10.20
N ALA A 146 4.53 -10.57 -10.30
CA ALA A 146 5.57 -10.03 -9.43
C ALA A 146 5.72 -8.51 -9.56
N MET A 147 5.71 -7.98 -10.79
CA MET A 147 5.79 -6.53 -11.03
C MET A 147 4.56 -5.79 -10.48
N MET A 148 3.36 -6.34 -10.69
CA MET A 148 2.11 -5.77 -10.16
C MET A 148 2.11 -5.76 -8.63
N ALA A 149 2.49 -6.88 -8.00
CA ALA A 149 2.56 -7.00 -6.55
C ALA A 149 3.60 -6.04 -5.93
N ALA A 150 4.76 -5.90 -6.57
CA ALA A 150 5.79 -4.94 -6.16
C ALA A 150 5.29 -3.48 -6.30
N GLY A 151 4.53 -3.19 -7.36
CA GLY A 151 3.86 -1.89 -7.53
C GLY A 151 2.85 -1.60 -6.42
N PHE A 152 2.08 -2.60 -5.98
CA PHE A 152 1.14 -2.46 -4.86
C PHE A 152 1.83 -2.39 -3.49
N PHE A 153 3.03 -2.97 -3.36
CA PHE A 153 3.86 -2.85 -2.16
C PHE A 153 4.39 -1.42 -1.94
N TYR A 154 4.69 -0.69 -3.02
CA TYR A 154 5.25 0.67 -2.96
C TYR A 154 4.44 1.66 -2.10
N PRO A 155 3.13 1.91 -2.32
CA PRO A 155 2.38 2.87 -1.51
C PRO A 155 2.32 2.49 -0.03
N HIS A 156 2.39 1.19 0.30
CA HIS A 156 2.39 0.72 1.69
C HIS A 156 3.67 1.07 2.43
N THR A 157 4.84 0.86 1.80
CA THR A 157 6.14 1.19 2.43
C THR A 157 6.28 2.68 2.60
N VAL A 158 5.92 3.45 1.58
CA VAL A 158 5.89 4.91 1.62
C VAL A 158 5.03 5.41 2.78
N PHE A 159 3.77 5.00 2.86
CA PHE A 159 2.87 5.47 3.91
C PHE A 159 3.35 5.05 5.30
N PHE A 160 3.96 3.86 5.43
CA PHE A 160 4.59 3.45 6.68
C PHE A 160 5.70 4.42 7.12
N PHE A 161 6.57 4.85 6.20
CA PHE A 161 7.59 5.85 6.51
C PHE A 161 6.99 7.20 6.87
N GLU A 162 5.94 7.65 6.17
CA GLU A 162 5.24 8.89 6.50
C GLU A 162 4.56 8.85 7.86
N LEU A 163 3.94 7.72 8.22
CA LEU A 163 3.39 7.49 9.55
C LEU A 163 4.50 7.49 10.61
N LYS A 164 5.65 6.87 10.34
CA LYS A 164 6.80 6.78 11.26
C LYS A 164 7.40 8.17 11.53
N ASN A 165 7.58 8.96 10.48
CA ASN A 165 8.15 10.30 10.56
C ASN A 165 7.17 11.37 11.08
N GLY A 166 5.91 11.00 11.33
CA GLY A 166 4.88 11.92 11.80
C GLY A 166 4.41 12.93 10.75
N VAL A 167 4.84 12.76 9.48
CA VAL A 167 4.40 13.59 8.34
C VAL A 167 2.90 13.38 8.11
N MET A 168 2.45 12.13 8.19
CA MET A 168 1.07 11.74 7.96
C MET A 168 0.45 11.31 9.28
N SER A 169 -0.31 12.20 9.92
CA SER A 169 -1.03 11.94 11.17
C SER A 169 -2.45 12.47 11.06
N ARG A 170 -3.36 12.04 11.95
CA ARG A 170 -4.75 12.52 11.94
C ARG A 170 -4.87 14.04 12.05
N GLU A 171 -3.94 14.66 12.78
CA GLU A 171 -3.89 16.11 13.00
C GLU A 171 -3.22 16.87 11.83
N ASN A 172 -2.21 16.27 11.19
CA ASN A 172 -1.50 16.90 10.09
C ASN A 172 -2.18 16.68 8.73
N TYR A 173 -2.99 15.62 8.60
CA TYR A 173 -3.66 15.25 7.36
C TYR A 173 -4.47 16.39 6.70
N PRO A 174 -5.26 17.22 7.41
CA PRO A 174 -5.97 18.34 6.79
C PRO A 174 -5.05 19.37 6.13
N LYS A 175 -3.80 19.50 6.59
CA LYS A 175 -2.80 20.40 6.00
C LYS A 175 -2.11 19.78 4.79
N GLU A 176 -1.89 18.47 4.83
CA GLU A 176 -1.17 17.74 3.78
C GLU A 176 -2.07 17.27 2.63
N LYS A 177 -3.40 17.25 2.84
CA LYS A 177 -4.38 16.86 1.82
C LYS A 177 -4.36 17.86 0.67
N VAL A 178 -3.62 17.54 -0.38
CA VAL A 178 -3.78 18.21 -1.68
C VAL A 178 -4.86 17.49 -2.47
N CYS A 179 -5.87 18.25 -2.88
CA CYS A 179 -6.75 17.84 -3.96
C CYS A 179 -5.89 17.57 -5.19
N CYS A 180 -6.15 16.50 -5.92
CA CYS A 180 -5.47 16.11 -7.15
C CYS A 180 -5.52 17.17 -8.29
N ASP A 181 -5.95 18.40 -8.01
CA ASP A 181 -6.04 19.51 -8.95
C ASP A 181 -4.68 19.85 -9.57
N CYS A 182 -3.56 19.54 -8.89
CA CYS A 182 -2.22 19.73 -9.46
C CYS A 182 -1.80 18.68 -10.50
N CYS A 183 -2.49 17.53 -10.64
CA CYS A 183 -2.12 16.50 -11.63
C CYS A 183 -2.84 16.66 -12.97
N CYS A 184 -3.86 17.53 -13.06
CA CYS A 184 -4.59 17.80 -14.30
C CYS A 184 -4.12 19.08 -15.03
N SER A 185 -3.09 19.77 -14.53
CA SER A 185 -2.56 21.01 -15.14
C SER A 185 -1.04 21.04 -15.36
N CYS A 186 -0.36 19.88 -15.30
CA CYS A 186 1.07 19.77 -15.63
C CYS A 186 1.27 19.10 -16.98
#